data_AF-A0A2E3RQC5-F1
#
_entry.id   AF-A0A2E3RQC5-F1
#
_cell.length_a   1.000
_cell.length_b   1.000
_cell.length_c   1.000
_cell.angle_alpha   90.00
_cell.angle_beta   90.00
_cell.angle_gamma   90.00
#
_symmetry.space_group_name_H-M   'P 1'
#
loop_
_entity.id
_entity.type
_entity.pdbx_description
1 polymer ?
#
loop_
_entity_poly.entity_id
_entity_poly.type
_entity_poly.pdbx_seq_one_letter_code
_entity_poly.pdbx_strand_id
1 'polypeptide(L)'
;MADARRSAPEGRSRERDRDRSPLENFSEIEWEMVSIHWVDAESEGGPGWQDPEEMLEFARRPLPVMHTVGLLVYEDEDMVSVTDSKGPDDMGGVTKIPRVWIRQFVRLAPAEDRLDREHEASDRLPLDRLDAG
;
A
#
# COMPACT_ATOMS: atom_id res chain seq x y z
N MET A 1 1.34 -65.82 19.70
CA MET A 1 0.08 -65.34 20.33
C MET A 1 0.39 -63.95 20.87
N ALA A 2 -0.04 -62.90 20.15
CA ALA A 2 -1.10 -61.95 20.56
C ALA A 2 -0.62 -61.08 21.75
N ASP A 3 -0.65 -59.75 21.74
CA ASP A 3 -1.58 -58.84 21.08
C ASP A 3 -0.95 -57.44 21.02
N ALA A 4 -1.11 -56.77 19.88
CA ALA A 4 -0.70 -55.40 19.65
C ALA A 4 -1.95 -54.64 19.23
N ARG A 5 -2.38 -53.69 20.07
CA ARG A 5 -3.13 -52.45 19.73
C ARG A 5 -3.68 -51.84 21.02
N ARG A 6 -3.00 -50.84 21.58
CA ARG A 6 -3.68 -49.79 22.34
C ARG A 6 -4.05 -48.70 21.36
N SER A 7 -5.35 -48.58 21.12
CA SER A 7 -5.98 -47.57 20.27
C SER A 7 -5.65 -46.17 20.78
N ALA A 8 -5.12 -45.32 19.91
CA ALA A 8 -5.05 -43.89 20.13
C ALA A 8 -6.47 -43.30 20.04
N PRO A 9 -6.82 -42.26 20.83
CA PRO A 9 -8.06 -41.52 20.64
C PRO A 9 -7.87 -40.55 19.48
N GLU A 10 -8.13 -41.00 18.25
CA GLU A 10 -8.46 -40.10 17.15
C GLU A 10 -9.92 -39.66 17.31
N GLY A 11 -10.17 -38.35 17.28
CA GLY A 11 -11.52 -37.87 16.96
C GLY A 11 -12.15 -36.78 17.82
N ARG A 12 -11.39 -35.89 18.49
CA ARG A 12 -12.01 -34.70 19.16
C ARG A 12 -11.26 -33.36 19.01
N SER A 13 -10.38 -33.23 18.02
CA SER A 13 -9.68 -31.93 17.76
C SER A 13 -9.94 -31.31 16.38
N ARG A 14 -10.71 -31.94 15.48
CA ARG A 14 -10.94 -31.39 14.13
C ARG A 14 -12.18 -30.51 13.97
N GLU A 15 -13.07 -30.45 14.96
CA GLU A 15 -14.32 -29.67 14.87
C GLU A 15 -14.24 -28.28 15.48
N ARG A 16 -13.20 -27.98 16.28
CA ARG A 16 -13.05 -26.67 16.94
C ARG A 16 -12.32 -25.60 16.11
N ASP A 17 -11.90 -25.95 14.89
CA ASP A 17 -11.06 -25.08 14.06
C ASP A 17 -11.82 -24.48 12.86
N ARG A 18 -13.15 -24.66 12.80
CA ARG A 18 -13.98 -24.14 11.69
C ARG A 18 -14.58 -22.75 11.93
N ASP A 19 -14.64 -22.31 13.18
CA ASP A 19 -15.19 -20.99 13.56
C ASP A 19 -14.11 -19.95 13.82
N ARG A 20 -12.84 -20.33 13.63
CA ARG A 20 -11.71 -19.46 13.85
C ARG A 20 -11.54 -18.57 12.61
N SER A 21 -11.81 -17.27 12.74
CA SER A 21 -11.64 -16.35 11.61
C SER A 21 -10.19 -16.46 11.13
N PRO A 22 -9.93 -16.64 9.82
CA PRO A 22 -8.57 -16.66 9.29
C PRO A 22 -7.76 -15.39 9.64
N LEU A 23 -8.46 -14.35 10.12
CA LEU A 23 -7.92 -13.04 10.43
C LEU A 23 -7.70 -12.76 11.93
N GLU A 24 -7.85 -13.74 12.82
CA GLU A 24 -7.75 -13.51 14.28
C GLU A 24 -6.41 -12.96 14.78
N ASN A 25 -5.33 -13.09 13.99
CA ASN A 25 -4.00 -12.59 14.35
C ASN A 25 -3.63 -11.27 13.66
N PHE A 26 -4.53 -10.64 12.88
CA PHE A 26 -4.19 -9.41 12.18
C PHE A 26 -4.28 -8.20 13.11
N SER A 27 -3.38 -7.23 12.97
CA SER A 27 -3.47 -5.99 13.75
C SER A 27 -4.73 -5.23 13.35
N GLU A 28 -5.49 -4.71 14.32
CA GLU A 28 -6.67 -3.86 14.08
C GLU A 28 -6.34 -2.49 13.44
N ILE A 29 -5.06 -2.15 13.32
CA ILE A 29 -4.65 -0.87 12.73
C ILE A 29 -4.77 -0.96 11.21
N GLU A 30 -5.85 -0.37 10.70
CA GLU A 30 -6.06 -0.11 9.28
C GLU A 30 -5.12 1.01 8.83
N TRP A 31 -4.32 0.74 7.80
CA TRP A 31 -3.47 1.73 7.15
C TRP A 31 -4.12 2.17 5.86
N GLU A 32 -4.14 3.49 5.64
CA GLU A 32 -4.70 4.06 4.42
C GLU A 32 -3.85 3.65 3.21
N MET A 33 -4.52 3.31 2.11
CA MET A 33 -3.84 3.06 0.85
C MET A 33 -3.59 4.39 0.14
N VAL A 34 -2.40 4.57 -0.43
CA VAL A 34 -1.99 5.81 -1.09
C VAL A 34 -1.37 5.55 -2.45
N SER A 35 -1.54 6.49 -3.37
CA SER A 35 -0.87 6.56 -4.67
C SER A 35 -0.01 7.82 -4.71
N ILE A 36 1.29 7.64 -4.92
CA ILE A 36 2.29 8.70 -4.85
C ILE A 36 3.07 8.76 -6.16
N HIS A 37 3.10 9.92 -6.80
CA HIS A 37 4.06 10.22 -7.87
C HIS A 37 5.18 11.08 -7.29
N TRP A 38 6.43 10.65 -7.42
CA TRP A 38 7.58 11.34 -6.80
C TRP A 38 8.83 11.23 -7.66
N VAL A 39 9.77 12.15 -7.48
CA VAL A 39 11.05 12.16 -8.22
C VAL A 39 12.06 11.31 -7.47
N ASP A 40 12.61 10.29 -8.12
CA ASP A 40 13.68 9.46 -7.55
C ASP A 40 15.04 10.07 -7.89
N ALA A 41 15.90 10.15 -6.89
CA ALA A 41 17.22 10.74 -6.99
C ALA A 41 18.30 9.76 -7.51
N GLU A 42 17.91 8.55 -7.93
CA GLU A 42 18.71 7.46 -8.54
C GLU A 42 20.24 7.57 -8.37
N SER A 43 20.84 6.55 -7.77
CA SER A 43 22.29 6.43 -7.69
C SER A 43 22.83 5.39 -8.68
N GLU A 44 23.83 5.76 -9.47
CA GLU A 44 24.63 4.81 -10.27
C GLU A 44 26.02 4.67 -9.65
N GLY A 45 26.42 3.42 -9.38
CA GLY A 45 27.70 3.09 -8.77
C GLY A 45 27.74 1.63 -8.33
N GLY A 46 28.93 1.02 -8.43
CA GLY A 46 29.16 -0.38 -8.03
C GLY A 46 30.34 -0.53 -7.07
N PRO A 47 30.79 -1.77 -6.81
CA PRO A 47 31.89 -2.04 -5.88
C PRO A 47 33.28 -1.56 -6.36
N GLY A 48 33.38 -0.82 -7.47
CA GLY A 48 34.64 -0.36 -8.07
C GLY A 48 34.59 1.10 -8.54
N TRP A 49 35.70 1.57 -9.11
CA TRP A 49 35.78 2.90 -9.74
C TRP A 49 34.95 2.94 -11.03
N GLN A 50 34.28 4.06 -11.24
CA GLN A 50 33.42 4.28 -12.42
C GLN A 50 34.17 5.10 -13.47
N ASP A 51 33.84 4.88 -14.74
CA ASP A 51 34.37 5.69 -15.82
C ASP A 51 33.79 7.13 -15.75
N PRO A 52 34.63 8.19 -15.79
CA PRO A 52 34.14 9.56 -15.69
C PRO A 52 33.19 9.99 -16.82
N GLU A 53 33.35 9.46 -18.04
CA GLU A 53 32.49 9.82 -19.16
C GLU A 53 31.11 9.17 -19.01
N GLU A 54 31.06 7.90 -18.60
CA GLU A 54 29.81 7.19 -18.31
C GLU A 54 29.04 7.85 -17.16
N MET A 55 29.73 8.25 -16.09
CA MET A 55 29.09 8.93 -14.96
C MET A 55 28.61 10.34 -15.31
N LEU A 56 29.30 11.04 -16.21
CA LEU A 56 28.84 12.34 -16.71
C LEU A 56 27.59 12.19 -17.59
N GLU A 57 27.50 11.12 -18.37
CA GLU A 57 26.30 10.79 -19.13
C GLU A 57 25.12 10.49 -18.19
N PHE A 58 25.34 9.65 -17.15
CA PHE A 58 24.34 9.38 -16.11
C PHE A 58 23.82 10.65 -15.44
N ALA A 59 24.73 11.50 -14.96
CA ALA A 59 24.39 12.71 -14.22
C ALA A 59 23.55 13.72 -15.04
N ARG A 60 23.54 13.62 -16.37
CA ARG A 60 22.73 14.47 -17.25
C ARG A 60 21.36 13.89 -17.57
N ARG A 61 21.11 12.62 -17.23
CA ARG A 61 19.81 12.00 -17.45
C ARG A 61 18.76 12.69 -16.57
N PRO A 62 17.55 12.94 -17.07
CA PRO A 62 16.47 13.46 -16.24
C PRO A 62 16.13 12.47 -15.15
N LEU A 63 15.89 12.97 -13.93
CA LEU A 63 15.43 12.13 -12.82
C LEU A 63 14.06 11.50 -13.18
N PRO A 64 13.88 10.19 -12.97
CA PRO A 64 12.61 9.55 -13.25
C PRO A 64 11.54 9.97 -12.25
N VAL A 65 10.29 9.90 -12.68
CA VAL A 65 9.13 10.02 -11.82
C VAL A 65 8.61 8.62 -11.53
N MET A 66 8.67 8.23 -10.27
CA MET A 66 8.18 6.96 -9.77
C MET A 66 6.72 7.06 -9.41
N HIS A 67 5.95 6.01 -9.73
CA HIS A 67 4.58 5.84 -9.24
C HIS A 67 4.56 4.69 -8.23
N THR A 68 4.31 5.02 -6.97
CA THR A 68 4.26 4.06 -5.87
C THR A 68 2.84 3.99 -5.32
N VAL A 69 2.31 2.78 -5.20
CA VAL A 69 1.03 2.49 -4.53
C VAL A 69 1.30 1.57 -3.36
N GLY A 70 0.83 1.92 -2.16
CA GLY A 70 1.11 1.16 -0.96
C GLY A 70 0.30 1.61 0.26
N LEU A 71 0.58 0.98 1.40
CA LEU A 71 -0.01 1.31 2.69
C LEU A 71 0.81 2.44 3.34
N LEU A 72 0.12 3.47 3.82
CA LEU A 72 0.74 4.60 4.52
C LEU A 72 1.18 4.19 5.92
N VAL A 73 2.50 4.14 6.13
CA VAL A 73 3.11 3.78 7.42
C VAL A 73 3.25 5.01 8.32
N TYR A 74 3.67 6.14 7.73
CA TYR A 74 3.95 7.38 8.45
C TYR A 74 3.91 8.58 7.50
N GLU A 75 3.46 9.72 8.03
CA GLU A 75 3.43 11.01 7.33
C GLU A 75 3.73 12.14 8.32
N ASP A 76 4.65 13.03 7.94
CA ASP A 76 4.84 14.32 8.58
C ASP A 76 5.15 15.40 7.54
N GLU A 77 5.65 16.56 7.99
CA GLU A 77 6.00 17.70 7.14
C GLU A 77 7.19 17.42 6.22
N ASP A 78 8.09 16.51 6.61
CA ASP A 78 9.35 16.24 5.92
C ASP A 78 9.25 15.04 4.98
N MET A 79 8.44 14.04 5.32
CA MET A 79 8.42 12.75 4.62
C MET A 79 7.10 12.00 4.67
N VAL A 80 6.96 11.10 3.69
CA VAL A 80 5.95 10.05 3.64
C VAL A 80 6.68 8.70 3.62
N SER A 81 6.19 7.73 4.39
CA SER A 81 6.73 6.36 4.40
C SER A 81 5.63 5.37 4.02
N VAL A 82 5.92 4.48 3.06
CA VAL A 82 4.98 3.49 2.54
C VAL A 82 5.58 2.09 2.54
N THR A 83 4.72 1.08 2.64
CA THR A 83 5.08 -0.33 2.42
C THR A 83 4.09 -0.99 1.46
N ASP A 84 4.50 -2.07 0.81
CA ASP A 84 3.66 -2.85 -0.11
C ASP A 84 2.82 -3.91 0.62
N SER A 85 3.24 -4.33 1.81
CA SER A 85 2.67 -5.47 2.53
C SER A 85 2.84 -5.36 4.04
N LYS A 86 1.85 -5.87 4.78
CA LYS A 86 1.83 -5.92 6.24
C LYS A 86 1.21 -7.25 6.69
N GLY A 87 1.96 -8.03 7.44
CA GLY A 87 1.49 -9.19 8.17
C GLY A 87 1.21 -8.86 9.64
N PRO A 88 0.83 -9.87 10.45
CA PRO A 88 0.65 -9.76 11.89
C PRO A 88 1.88 -9.23 12.65
N ASP A 89 3.04 -9.82 12.35
CA ASP A 89 4.30 -9.62 13.08
C ASP A 89 5.43 -9.08 12.19
N ASP A 90 5.23 -9.10 10.87
CA ASP A 90 6.20 -8.70 9.85
C ASP A 90 5.60 -7.71 8.84
N MET A 91 6.45 -7.00 8.11
CA MET A 91 6.05 -6.12 7.02
C MET A 91 7.09 -6.12 5.91
N GLY A 92 6.67 -5.71 4.71
CA GLY A 92 7.55 -5.48 3.58
C GLY A 92 8.54 -4.35 3.84
N GLY A 93 9.40 -4.09 2.85
CA GLY A 93 10.30 -2.93 2.90
C GLY A 93 9.50 -1.63 3.07
N VAL A 94 10.06 -0.68 3.83
CA VAL A 94 9.50 0.66 3.98
C VAL A 94 10.29 1.63 3.11
N THR A 95 9.60 2.28 2.18
CA THR A 95 10.16 3.33 1.33
C THR A 95 9.85 4.69 1.94
N LYS A 96 10.89 5.45 2.28
CA LYS A 96 10.78 6.83 2.77
C LYS A 96 10.96 7.80 1.61
N ILE A 97 9.99 8.68 1.41
CA ILE A 97 9.96 9.64 0.31
C ILE A 97 9.91 11.05 0.92
N PRO A 98 10.94 11.90 0.71
CA PRO A 98 10.89 13.29 1.13
C PRO A 98 9.69 14.01 0.50
N ARG A 99 8.91 14.74 1.29
CA ARG A 99 7.71 15.44 0.82
C ARG A 99 8.01 16.41 -0.32
N VAL A 100 9.17 17.06 -0.26
CA VAL A 100 9.63 18.00 -1.29
C VAL A 100 9.86 17.36 -2.66
N TRP A 101 9.96 16.03 -2.75
CA TRP A 101 10.13 15.30 -4.01
C TRP A 101 8.82 14.71 -4.55
N ILE A 102 7.74 14.80 -3.77
CA ILE A 102 6.42 14.31 -4.18
C ILE A 102 5.78 15.32 -5.15
N ARG A 103 5.37 14.82 -6.31
CA ARG A 103 4.61 15.57 -7.33
C ARG A 103 3.12 15.46 -7.12
N GLN A 104 2.65 14.30 -6.65
CA GLN A 104 1.24 14.04 -6.39
C GLN A 104 1.09 13.00 -5.27
N PHE A 105 0.18 13.26 -4.35
CA PHE A 105 -0.18 12.34 -3.26
C PHE A 105 -1.70 12.19 -3.21
N VAL A 106 -2.19 10.95 -3.34
CA VAL A 106 -3.62 10.64 -3.35
C VAL A 106 -3.89 9.54 -2.34
N ARG A 107 -4.83 9.77 -1.43
CA ARG A 107 -5.41 8.74 -0.57
C ARG A 107 -6.45 7.98 -1.38
N LEU A 108 -6.31 6.66 -1.41
CA LEU A 108 -7.16 5.76 -2.17
C LEU A 108 -8.26 5.20 -1.25
N ALA A 109 -9.44 5.04 -1.83
CA ALA A 109 -10.58 4.38 -1.21
C ALA A 109 -11.11 3.31 -2.18
N PRO A 110 -11.89 2.32 -1.69
CA PRO A 110 -12.60 1.39 -2.55
C PRO A 110 -13.41 2.14 -3.63
N ALA A 111 -13.51 1.55 -4.82
CA ALA A 111 -14.18 2.21 -5.95
C ALA A 111 -15.67 2.49 -5.68
N GLU A 112 -16.31 1.71 -4.82
CA GLU A 112 -17.73 1.85 -4.47
C GLU A 112 -18.02 3.14 -3.69
N ASP A 113 -17.09 3.60 -2.84
CA ASP A 113 -17.21 4.85 -2.07
C ASP A 113 -17.21 6.12 -2.96
N ARG A 114 -16.82 5.99 -4.23
CA ARG A 114 -16.80 7.11 -5.18
C ARG A 114 -18.19 7.40 -5.78
N LEU A 115 -19.01 6.36 -5.94
CA LEU A 115 -20.34 6.49 -6.56
C LEU A 115 -21.31 7.26 -5.66
N ASP A 116 -21.18 7.12 -4.34
CA ASP A 116 -22.05 7.82 -3.37
C ASP A 116 -21.76 9.32 -3.31
N ARG A 117 -20.49 9.73 -3.43
CA ARG A 117 -20.11 11.15 -3.42
C ARG A 117 -20.46 11.87 -4.73
N GLU A 118 -20.41 11.18 -5.87
CA GLU A 118 -20.84 11.73 -7.16
C GLU A 118 -22.38 11.87 -7.24
N HIS A 119 -23.15 10.95 -6.63
CA HIS A 119 -24.61 11.08 -6.48
C HIS A 119 -25.00 12.26 -5.56
N GLU A 120 -24.37 12.41 -4.38
CA GLU A 120 -24.66 13.54 -3.48
C GLU A 120 -24.32 14.91 -4.09
N ALA A 121 -23.31 14.98 -4.96
CA ALA A 121 -22.95 16.20 -5.67
C ALA A 121 -23.95 16.53 -6.80
N SER A 122 -24.50 15.52 -7.46
CA SER A 122 -25.53 15.67 -8.51
C SER A 122 -26.88 16.13 -7.93
N ASP A 123 -27.25 15.66 -6.73
CA ASP A 123 -28.50 16.01 -6.04
C ASP A 123 -28.51 17.44 -5.44
N ARG A 124 -27.38 18.14 -5.46
CA ARG A 124 -27.24 19.51 -4.91
C ARG A 124 -27.32 20.62 -5.96
N LEU A 125 -27.54 20.31 -7.23
CA LEU A 125 -27.74 21.35 -8.25
C LEU A 125 -29.18 21.89 -8.15
N PRO A 126 -29.39 23.19 -7.83
CA PRO A 126 -30.73 23.76 -7.81
C PRO A 126 -31.31 23.78 -9.23
N LEU A 127 -32.51 23.22 -9.39
CA LEU A 127 -33.27 23.14 -10.66
C LEU A 127 -33.80 24.49 -11.19
N ASP A 128 -33.43 25.62 -10.60
CA ASP A 128 -34.01 26.92 -10.95
C ASP A 128 -33.14 27.70 -11.93
N ARG A 129 -33.01 27.23 -13.18
CA ARG A 129 -32.70 28.08 -14.35
C ARG A 129 -33.16 27.43 -15.67
N LEU A 130 -34.43 27.10 -15.78
CA LEU A 130 -35.07 26.91 -17.09
C LEU A 130 -36.51 27.41 -17.00
N ASP A 131 -36.69 28.73 -17.00
CA ASP A 131 -37.89 29.40 -17.51
C ASP A 131 -37.59 30.90 -17.66
N ALA A 132 -37.11 31.27 -18.84
CA ALA A 132 -37.15 32.64 -19.34
C ALA A 132 -37.66 32.55 -20.79
N GLY A 133 -38.99 32.49 -20.91
CA GLY A 133 -39.72 32.85 -22.13
C GLY A 133 -39.97 34.35 -22.18
#